data_AF-A0A3A9EUB0-F1
#
_entry.id   AF-A0A3A9EUB0-F1
#
_cell.length_a   1.000
_cell.length_b   1.000
_cell.length_c   1.000
_cell.angle_alpha   90.00
_cell.angle_beta   90.00
_cell.angle_gamma   90.00
#
_symmetry.space_group_name_H-M   'P 1'
#
loop_
_entity.id
_entity.type
_entity.pdbx_description
1 polymer ?
#
loop_
_entity_poly.entity_id
_entity_poly.type
_entity_poly.pdbx_seq_one_letter_code
_entity_poly.pdbx_strand_id
1 'polypeptide(L)'
;MNMKERNEIYEQLQTRCGALRHGLRDGMPETKWGWYNGHYYKNDQGEYERAEYPIPVITVQGVCDIEINLDSVSLTTKRGRLETLDYSLDKFAGIPFEVFSIEQYLDPDYYAPGMDMEAFRENIRKSQEKELGFSFQFECDVDSGRMREFVQLLRREGFYS
;
A
#
# COMPACT_ATOMS: atom_id res chain seq x y z
N MET A 1 -26.01 -11.05 2.66
CA MET A 1 -25.00 -12.05 2.31
C MET A 1 -25.18 -13.29 3.17
N ASN A 2 -25.26 -14.47 2.57
CA ASN A 2 -25.33 -15.74 3.27
C ASN A 2 -23.92 -16.32 3.55
N MET A 3 -23.82 -17.43 4.30
CA MET A 3 -22.53 -18.03 4.67
C MET A 3 -21.73 -18.54 3.47
N LYS A 4 -22.40 -19.00 2.41
CA LYS A 4 -21.76 -19.49 1.19
C LYS A 4 -21.11 -18.33 0.43
N GLU A 5 -21.87 -17.27 0.17
CA GLU A 5 -21.37 -16.05 -0.49
C GLU A 5 -20.18 -15.45 0.28
N ARG A 6 -20.26 -15.44 1.62
CA ARG A 6 -19.14 -14.98 2.45
C ARG A 6 -17.90 -15.86 2.27
N ASN A 7 -18.06 -17.18 2.31
CA ASN A 7 -16.93 -18.10 2.15
C ASN A 7 -16.28 -17.96 0.77
N GLU A 8 -17.06 -17.76 -0.29
CA GLU A 8 -16.56 -17.53 -1.65
C GLU A 8 -15.66 -16.28 -1.72
N ILE A 9 -16.02 -15.19 -1.03
CA ILE A 9 -15.18 -13.99 -0.94
C ILE A 9 -13.84 -14.30 -0.25
N TYR A 10 -13.87 -14.95 0.92
CA TYR A 10 -12.65 -15.25 1.66
C TYR A 10 -11.75 -16.28 0.97
N GLU A 11 -12.34 -17.23 0.23
CA GLU A 11 -11.59 -18.19 -0.58
C GLU A 11 -10.82 -17.48 -1.72
N GLN A 12 -11.43 -16.49 -2.36
CA GLN A 12 -10.76 -15.67 -3.38
C GLN A 12 -9.59 -14.88 -2.77
N LEU A 13 -9.80 -14.21 -1.63
CA LEU A 13 -8.74 -13.49 -0.91
C LEU A 13 -7.59 -14.42 -0.51
N GLN A 14 -7.90 -15.60 0.02
CA GLN A 14 -6.90 -16.59 0.40
C GLN A 14 -6.11 -17.09 -0.80
N THR A 15 -6.78 -17.32 -1.93
CA THR A 15 -6.14 -17.75 -3.19
C THR A 15 -5.18 -16.69 -3.71
N ARG A 16 -5.62 -15.42 -3.78
CA ARG A 16 -4.76 -14.29 -4.17
C ARG A 16 -3.55 -14.15 -3.24
N CYS A 17 -3.76 -14.25 -1.92
CA CYS A 17 -2.70 -14.23 -0.93
C CYS A 17 -1.68 -15.34 -1.16
N GLY A 18 -2.14 -16.57 -1.39
CA GLY A 18 -1.27 -17.70 -1.69
C GLY A 18 -0.42 -17.47 -2.94
N ALA A 19 -1.02 -16.95 -4.02
CA ALA A 19 -0.33 -16.66 -5.27
C ALA A 19 0.75 -15.58 -5.11
N LEU A 20 0.42 -14.44 -4.49
CA LEU A 20 1.39 -13.36 -4.24
C LEU A 20 2.53 -13.82 -3.33
N ARG A 21 2.20 -14.52 -2.23
CA ARG A 21 3.21 -15.06 -1.31
C ARG A 21 4.17 -16.02 -1.99
N HIS A 22 3.67 -16.86 -2.90
CA HIS A 22 4.53 -17.79 -3.62
C HIS A 22 5.57 -17.07 -4.47
N GLY A 23 5.16 -16.04 -5.22
CA GLY A 23 6.09 -15.28 -6.07
C GLY A 23 7.08 -14.39 -5.31
N LEU A 24 6.79 -14.06 -4.05
CA LEU A 24 7.67 -13.27 -3.17
C LEU A 24 8.72 -14.10 -2.42
N ARG A 25 8.82 -15.42 -2.60
CA ARG A 25 9.76 -16.26 -1.82
C ARG A 25 11.23 -16.10 -2.22
N ASP A 26 11.49 -15.88 -3.50
CA ASP A 26 12.85 -15.92 -4.06
C ASP A 26 13.46 -14.53 -4.18
N GLY A 27 14.64 -14.33 -3.59
CA GLY A 27 15.41 -13.07 -3.68
C GLY A 27 14.84 -11.91 -2.86
N MET A 28 13.92 -12.19 -1.93
CA MET A 28 13.21 -11.20 -1.12
C MET A 28 13.56 -11.35 0.38
N PRO A 29 13.35 -10.28 1.18
CA PRO A 29 13.33 -10.39 2.64
C PRO A 29 12.28 -11.40 3.13
N GLU A 30 12.39 -11.79 4.40
CA GLU A 30 11.41 -12.67 5.03
C GLU A 30 10.00 -12.08 4.89
N THR A 31 9.05 -12.93 4.47
CA THR A 31 7.63 -12.56 4.39
C THR A 31 6.84 -13.21 5.51
N LYS A 32 6.04 -12.41 6.23
CA LYS A 32 5.01 -12.89 7.17
C LYS A 32 3.63 -12.57 6.60
N TRP A 33 2.61 -13.22 7.10
CA TRP A 33 1.24 -12.93 6.69
C TRP A 33 0.23 -13.30 7.77
N GLY A 34 -0.93 -12.67 7.71
CA GLY A 34 -2.04 -12.91 8.64
C GLY A 34 -3.32 -12.25 8.15
N TRP A 35 -4.40 -12.42 8.92
CA TRP A 35 -5.68 -11.78 8.69
C TRP A 35 -5.87 -10.65 9.69
N TYR A 36 -6.19 -9.45 9.21
CA TYR A 36 -6.29 -8.24 10.02
C TYR A 36 -7.52 -7.44 9.63
N ASN A 37 -8.27 -6.97 10.62
CA ASN A 37 -9.42 -6.08 10.43
C ASN A 37 -9.07 -4.65 10.85
N GLY A 38 -9.98 -3.71 10.58
CA GLY A 38 -9.85 -2.33 11.00
C GLY A 38 -9.03 -1.45 10.06
N HIS A 39 -8.77 -1.91 8.83
CA HIS A 39 -8.17 -1.07 7.79
C HIS A 39 -9.16 -0.02 7.31
N TYR A 40 -8.64 1.11 6.88
CA TYR A 40 -9.43 2.18 6.29
C TYR A 40 -9.35 2.11 4.78
N TYR A 41 -10.48 2.34 4.11
CA TYR A 41 -10.57 2.51 2.66
C TYR A 41 -11.35 3.79 2.36
N LYS A 42 -11.12 4.41 1.21
CA LYS A 42 -11.94 5.54 0.74
C LYS A 42 -13.20 5.02 0.07
N ASN A 43 -14.37 5.49 0.49
CA ASN A 43 -15.64 5.20 -0.15
C ASN A 43 -15.81 6.02 -1.46
N ASP A 44 -16.93 5.84 -2.16
CA ASP A 44 -17.24 6.56 -3.40
C ASP A 44 -17.31 8.10 -3.25
N GLN A 45 -17.40 8.59 -2.01
CA GLN A 45 -17.42 10.02 -1.67
C GLN A 45 -16.02 10.55 -1.32
N GLY A 46 -15.00 9.68 -1.32
CA GLY A 46 -13.62 10.00 -0.95
C GLY A 46 -13.37 10.03 0.55
N GLU A 47 -14.35 9.61 1.37
CA GLU A 47 -14.24 9.60 2.83
C GLU A 47 -13.67 8.27 3.32
N TYR A 48 -12.82 8.32 4.36
CA TYR A 48 -12.24 7.12 4.96
C TYR A 48 -13.26 6.38 5.84
N GLU A 49 -13.52 5.12 5.49
CA GLU A 49 -14.36 4.19 6.25
C GLU A 49 -13.52 3.04 6.80
N ARG A 50 -13.83 2.62 8.03
CA ARG A 50 -13.16 1.49 8.68
C ARG A 50 -13.84 0.17 8.31
N ALA A 51 -13.10 -0.74 7.69
CA ALA A 51 -13.55 -2.09 7.43
C ALA A 51 -13.48 -2.95 8.71
N GLU A 52 -14.63 -3.43 9.20
CA GLU A 52 -14.68 -4.37 10.33
C GLU A 52 -14.32 -5.80 9.93
N TYR A 53 -14.41 -6.13 8.65
CA TYR A 53 -14.03 -7.44 8.12
C TYR A 53 -12.51 -7.57 8.00
N PRO A 54 -11.95 -8.78 8.24
CA PRO A 54 -10.53 -9.00 8.06
C PRO A 54 -10.15 -9.16 6.58
N ILE A 55 -8.95 -8.71 6.23
CA ILE A 55 -8.29 -8.98 4.95
C ILE A 55 -6.93 -9.65 5.19
N PRO A 56 -6.41 -10.44 4.24
CA PRO A 56 -5.06 -10.95 4.35
C PRO A 56 -4.05 -9.84 4.07
N VAL A 57 -3.03 -9.75 4.92
CA VAL A 57 -1.89 -8.85 4.75
C VAL A 57 -0.61 -9.65 4.70
N ILE A 58 0.28 -9.32 3.77
CA ILE A 58 1.63 -9.90 3.66
C ILE A 58 2.64 -8.82 4.02
N THR A 59 3.36 -9.00 5.12
CA THR A 59 4.47 -8.13 5.52
C THR A 59 5.76 -8.64 4.89
N VAL A 60 6.38 -7.83 4.03
CA VAL A 60 7.77 -8.03 3.58
C VAL A 60 8.68 -7.28 4.54
N GLN A 61 9.37 -8.02 5.40
CA GLN A 61 10.11 -7.44 6.53
C GLN A 61 11.11 -6.36 6.10
N GLY A 62 10.94 -5.16 6.66
CA GLY A 62 11.79 -4.01 6.43
C GLY A 62 11.57 -3.32 5.07
N VAL A 63 10.49 -3.64 4.37
CA VAL A 63 10.15 -3.02 3.08
C VAL A 63 8.74 -2.50 3.05
N CYS A 64 7.72 -3.36 3.18
CA CYS A 64 6.33 -2.95 2.99
C CYS A 64 5.33 -3.96 3.57
N ASP A 65 4.08 -3.52 3.72
CA ASP A 65 2.91 -4.37 3.87
C ASP A 65 2.10 -4.40 2.57
N ILE A 66 1.58 -5.57 2.21
CA ILE A 66 0.75 -5.77 1.02
C ILE A 66 -0.62 -6.22 1.50
N GLU A 67 -1.63 -5.37 1.33
CA GLU A 67 -3.00 -5.63 1.76
C GLU A 67 -3.85 -6.10 0.57
N ILE A 68 -4.52 -7.24 0.75
CA ILE A 68 -5.32 -7.86 -0.31
C ILE A 68 -6.78 -7.53 -0.04
N ASN A 69 -7.23 -6.43 -0.63
CA ASN A 69 -8.60 -5.95 -0.49
C ASN A 69 -9.56 -6.80 -1.35
N LEU A 70 -10.86 -6.54 -1.19
CA LEU A 70 -11.90 -7.27 -1.91
C LEU A 70 -11.79 -7.07 -3.44
N ASP A 71 -11.52 -5.84 -3.85
CA ASP A 71 -11.55 -5.34 -5.23
C ASP A 71 -10.19 -4.85 -5.75
N SER A 72 -9.16 -4.84 -4.89
CA SER A 72 -7.86 -4.26 -5.19
C SER A 72 -6.75 -4.94 -4.37
N VAL A 73 -5.50 -4.61 -4.69
CA VAL A 73 -4.35 -4.90 -3.83
C VAL A 73 -3.66 -3.56 -3.55
N SER A 74 -3.47 -3.24 -2.28
CA SER A 74 -2.66 -2.10 -1.88
C SER A 74 -1.31 -2.57 -1.37
N LEU A 75 -0.34 -1.66 -1.42
CA LEU A 75 0.94 -1.83 -0.77
C LEU A 75 1.27 -0.56 -0.01
N THR A 76 1.46 -0.69 1.30
CA THR A 76 1.88 0.40 2.16
C THR A 76 3.34 0.30 2.57
N THR A 77 4.02 1.45 2.58
CA THR A 77 5.44 1.56 2.91
C THR A 77 5.72 2.96 3.46
N LYS A 78 6.91 3.17 4.02
CA LYS A 78 7.39 4.47 4.50
C LYS A 78 8.66 4.89 3.80
N ARG A 79 8.95 6.19 3.87
CA ARG A 79 10.24 6.79 3.47
C ARG A 79 10.53 8.03 4.30
N GLY A 80 11.81 8.35 4.51
CA GLY A 80 12.20 9.59 5.19
C GLY A 80 11.69 10.84 4.47
N ARG A 81 11.11 11.79 5.22
CA ARG A 81 10.55 13.04 4.66
C ARG A 81 11.60 13.85 3.90
N LEU A 82 12.78 14.03 4.50
CA LEU A 82 13.87 14.81 3.88
C LEU A 82 14.39 14.15 2.60
N GLU A 83 14.49 12.82 2.59
CA GLU A 83 14.88 12.06 1.39
C GLU A 83 13.83 12.12 0.30
N THR A 84 12.56 12.35 0.67
CA THR A 84 11.43 12.43 -0.28
C THR A 84 11.35 13.79 -0.96
N LEU A 85 11.74 14.89 -0.30
CA LEU A 85 11.68 16.25 -0.83
C LEU A 85 12.36 16.41 -2.20
N ASP A 86 13.52 15.79 -2.36
CA ASP A 86 14.36 15.87 -3.56
C ASP A 86 14.25 14.63 -4.47
N TYR A 87 13.38 13.68 -4.11
CA TYR A 87 13.22 12.43 -4.86
C TYR A 87 12.23 12.58 -6.02
N SER A 88 12.58 12.02 -7.18
CA SER A 88 11.65 11.93 -8.31
C SER A 88 10.75 10.70 -8.16
N LEU A 89 9.43 10.96 -8.12
CA LEU A 89 8.40 9.92 -8.11
C LEU A 89 8.08 9.37 -9.51
N ASP A 90 8.77 9.82 -10.57
CA ASP A 90 8.52 9.38 -11.95
C ASP A 90 8.75 7.87 -12.14
N LYS A 91 9.56 7.25 -11.27
CA LYS A 91 9.76 5.78 -11.25
C LYS A 91 8.49 5.00 -10.92
N PHE A 92 7.48 5.67 -10.38
CA PHE A 92 6.16 5.11 -10.07
C PHE A 92 5.08 5.55 -11.06
N ALA A 93 5.46 6.21 -12.16
CA ALA A 93 4.52 6.66 -13.18
C ALA A 93 3.67 5.48 -13.68
N GLY A 94 2.35 5.69 -13.73
CA GLY A 94 1.37 4.67 -14.12
C GLY A 94 0.89 3.77 -12.98
N ILE A 95 1.40 3.94 -11.75
CA ILE A 95 0.86 3.30 -10.55
C ILE A 95 0.20 4.38 -9.70
N PRO A 96 -1.12 4.35 -9.47
CA PRO A 96 -1.78 5.29 -8.57
C PRO A 96 -1.22 5.13 -7.15
N PHE A 97 -0.91 6.24 -6.49
CA PHE A 97 -0.47 6.22 -5.11
C PHE A 97 -0.85 7.48 -4.36
N GLU A 98 -0.80 7.38 -3.03
CA GLU A 98 -1.03 8.46 -2.08
C GLU A 98 0.17 8.59 -1.14
N VAL A 99 0.40 9.80 -0.64
CA VAL A 99 1.39 10.07 0.41
C VAL A 99 0.67 10.67 1.60
N PHE A 100 0.68 9.97 2.72
CA PHE A 100 -0.13 10.31 3.89
C PHE A 100 0.75 10.50 5.14
N SER A 101 0.17 11.16 6.13
CA SER A 101 0.79 11.37 7.44
C SER A 101 0.76 10.09 8.26
N ILE A 102 1.91 9.68 8.80
CA ILE A 102 1.98 8.51 9.70
C ILE A 102 1.69 8.87 11.16
N GLU A 103 1.63 10.15 11.50
CA GLU A 103 1.23 10.62 12.82
C GLU A 103 -0.27 10.95 12.87
N GLN A 104 -0.84 11.40 11.76
CA GLN A 104 -2.22 11.86 11.61
C GLN A 104 -2.89 11.22 10.38
N TYR A 105 -3.16 9.92 10.44
CA TYR A 105 -3.72 9.11 9.34
C TYR A 105 -5.07 9.55 8.78
N LEU A 106 -5.78 10.47 9.45
CA LEU A 106 -7.09 10.96 9.03
C LEU A 106 -7.05 12.38 8.45
N ASP A 107 -5.88 13.02 8.49
CA ASP A 107 -5.69 14.32 7.86
C ASP A 107 -5.63 14.15 6.33
N PRO A 108 -5.86 15.23 5.56
CA PRO A 108 -5.69 15.19 4.12
C PRO A 108 -4.30 14.72 3.71
N ASP A 109 -4.25 13.85 2.71
CA ASP A 109 -2.99 13.32 2.20
C ASP A 109 -2.09 14.45 1.69
N TYR A 110 -0.79 14.32 1.90
CA TYR A 110 0.21 15.22 1.32
C TYR A 110 0.21 15.18 -0.20
N TYR A 111 -0.07 14.00 -0.78
CA TYR A 111 -0.27 13.78 -2.20
C TYR A 111 -1.44 12.82 -2.44
N ALA A 112 -2.26 13.16 -3.43
CA ALA A 112 -3.27 12.28 -4.01
C ALA A 112 -3.09 12.24 -5.53
N PRO A 113 -3.54 11.15 -6.21
CA PRO A 113 -3.43 11.02 -7.65
C PRO A 113 -3.96 12.25 -8.41
N GLY A 114 -3.13 12.80 -9.30
CA GLY A 114 -3.47 14.00 -10.09
C GLY A 114 -3.12 15.33 -9.43
N MET A 115 -2.62 15.33 -8.19
CA MET A 115 -2.05 16.53 -7.57
C MET A 115 -0.76 16.96 -8.29
N ASP A 116 -0.53 18.27 -8.35
CA ASP A 116 0.72 18.83 -8.84
C ASP A 116 1.90 18.52 -7.90
N MET A 117 3.05 18.20 -8.49
CA MET A 117 4.24 17.77 -7.73
C MET A 117 4.88 18.90 -6.91
N GLU A 118 4.77 20.17 -7.34
CA GLU A 118 5.22 21.30 -6.52
C GLU A 118 4.27 21.53 -5.34
N ALA A 119 2.97 21.34 -5.53
CA ALA A 119 2.01 21.38 -4.42
C ALA A 119 2.31 20.30 -3.37
N PHE A 120 2.57 19.06 -3.81
CA PHE A 120 3.03 17.98 -2.92
C PHE A 120 4.28 18.37 -2.14
N ARG A 121 5.33 18.86 -2.83
CA ARG A 121 6.57 19.31 -2.19
C ARG A 121 6.31 20.39 -1.15
N GLU A 122 5.44 21.34 -1.45
CA GLU A 122 5.08 22.40 -0.51
C GLU A 122 4.33 21.86 0.72
N ASN A 123 3.46 20.88 0.55
CA ASN A 123 2.76 20.21 1.66
C ASN A 123 3.76 19.53 2.61
N ILE A 124 4.72 18.76 2.09
CA ILE A 124 5.74 18.08 2.92
C ILE A 124 6.81 19.04 3.49
N ARG A 125 7.04 20.21 2.89
CA ARG A 125 7.91 21.25 3.49
C ARG A 125 7.29 21.85 4.75
N LYS A 126 5.97 21.96 4.78
CA LYS A 126 5.22 22.48 5.94
C LYS A 126 5.09 21.44 7.06
N SER A 127 5.21 20.15 6.76
CA SER A 127 5.12 19.10 7.76
C SER A 127 6.39 19.00 8.62
N GLN A 128 6.19 18.56 9.87
CA GLN A 128 7.28 18.27 10.81
C GLN A 128 7.57 16.76 10.91
N GLU A 129 6.98 15.95 10.03
CA GLU A 129 7.13 14.50 10.09
C GLU A 129 8.57 14.07 9.81
N LYS A 130 8.96 12.95 10.41
CA LYS A 130 10.26 12.33 10.11
C LYS A 130 10.19 11.42 8.89
N GLU A 131 9.08 10.73 8.75
CA GLU A 131 8.82 9.72 7.73
C GLU A 131 7.43 9.98 7.16
N LEU A 132 7.21 9.58 5.92
CA LEU A 132 5.93 9.71 5.23
C LEU A 132 5.43 8.32 4.86
N GLY A 133 4.12 8.13 4.96
CA GLY A 133 3.46 6.91 4.50
C GLY A 133 3.17 7.00 3.01
N PHE A 134 3.35 5.90 2.30
CA PHE A 134 3.01 5.75 0.90
C PHE A 134 2.04 4.57 0.75
N SER A 135 0.97 4.75 0.00
CA SER A 135 0.02 3.69 -0.37
C SER A 135 -0.06 3.59 -1.88
N PHE A 136 0.40 2.49 -2.45
CA PHE A 136 0.34 2.20 -3.88
C PHE A 136 -0.84 1.27 -4.17
N GLN A 137 -1.56 1.55 -5.25
CA GLN A 137 -2.77 0.81 -5.62
C GLN A 137 -2.55 -0.03 -6.87
N PHE A 138 -2.98 -1.28 -6.80
CA PHE A 138 -2.93 -2.27 -7.88
C PHE A 138 -4.31 -2.88 -8.11
N GLU A 139 -4.52 -3.34 -9.33
CA GLU A 139 -5.70 -4.13 -9.71
C GLU A 139 -5.70 -5.48 -8.94
N CYS A 140 -6.89 -6.03 -8.70
CA CYS A 140 -7.04 -7.25 -7.91
C CYS A 140 -6.39 -8.50 -8.50
N ASP A 141 -6.09 -8.51 -9.80
CA ASP A 141 -5.45 -9.58 -10.54
C ASP A 141 -3.95 -9.35 -10.79
N VAL A 142 -3.33 -8.37 -10.09
CA VAL A 142 -1.89 -8.14 -10.13
C VAL A 142 -1.11 -9.43 -9.93
N ASP A 143 -0.22 -9.73 -10.87
CA ASP A 143 0.57 -10.96 -10.81
C ASP A 143 1.73 -10.84 -9.82
N SER A 144 2.13 -11.99 -9.29
CA SER A 144 3.20 -12.06 -8.28
C SER A 144 4.58 -11.61 -8.79
N GLY A 145 4.82 -11.66 -10.10
CA GLY A 145 6.05 -11.15 -10.73
C GLY A 145 6.11 -9.64 -10.68
N ARG A 146 5.04 -8.96 -11.13
CA ARG A 146 4.89 -7.49 -11.04
C ARG A 146 4.99 -7.01 -9.60
N MET A 147 4.33 -7.70 -8.66
CA MET A 147 4.44 -7.36 -7.24
C MET A 147 5.87 -7.49 -6.73
N ARG A 148 6.56 -8.60 -7.02
CA ARG A 148 7.97 -8.79 -6.62
C ARG A 148 8.88 -7.70 -7.18
N GLU A 149 8.76 -7.39 -8.47
CA GLU A 149 9.56 -6.33 -9.11
C GLU A 149 9.35 -4.98 -8.44
N PHE A 150 8.11 -4.68 -8.05
CA PHE A 150 7.78 -3.45 -7.37
C PHE A 150 8.35 -3.38 -5.95
N VAL A 151 8.25 -4.47 -5.16
CA VAL A 151 8.87 -4.50 -3.82
C VAL A 151 10.40 -4.39 -3.92
N GLN A 152 11.02 -5.00 -4.94
CA GLN A 152 12.45 -4.82 -5.20
C GLN A 152 12.80 -3.38 -5.58
N LEU A 153 11.95 -2.71 -6.35
CA LEU A 153 12.09 -1.28 -6.66
C LEU A 153 12.06 -0.46 -5.36
N LEU A 154 11.03 -0.62 -4.53
CA LEU A 154 10.92 0.09 -3.25
C LEU A 154 12.18 -0.06 -2.39
N ARG A 155 12.68 -1.29 -2.25
CA ARG A 155 13.91 -1.56 -1.50
C ARG A 155 15.13 -0.85 -2.09
N ARG A 156 15.30 -0.83 -3.42
CA ARG A 156 16.41 -0.12 -4.08
C ARG A 156 16.33 1.38 -3.90
N GLU A 157 15.11 1.91 -3.82
CA GLU A 157 14.85 3.35 -3.70
C GLU A 157 14.81 3.84 -2.25
N GLY A 158 15.06 2.97 -1.27
CA GLY A 158 15.19 3.35 0.15
C GLY A 158 13.88 3.41 0.93
N PHE A 159 12.83 2.74 0.44
CA PHE A 159 11.57 2.58 1.17
C PHE A 159 11.66 1.43 2.19
N TYR A 160 10.91 1.54 3.29
CA TYR A 160 10.92 0.58 4.40
C TYR A 160 9.58 0.55 5.16
N SER A 161 9.37 -0.48 5.98
CA SER A 161 8.17 -0.68 6.83
C SER A 161 8.52 -0.67 8.31
#